data_AF-A0A8T5TUJ9-F1
#
_entry.id   AF-A0A8T5TUJ9-F1
#
_cell.length_a   1.000
_cell.length_b   1.000
_cell.length_c   1.000
_cell.angle_alpha   90.00
_cell.angle_beta   90.00
_cell.angle_gamma   90.00
#
_symmetry.space_group_name_H-M   'P 1'
#
loop_
_entity.id
_entity.type
_entity.pdbx_description
1 polymer ?
#
loop_
_entity_poly.entity_id
_entity_poly.type
_entity_poly.pdbx_seq_one_letter_code
_entity_poly.pdbx_strand_id
1 'polypeptide(L)'
;FFPPEMSISSQVAKYIRELGYKWVIMSGIACPVDWPTDQIYTSPNGLLLFFRDDIFSNKIAFNNITAKEFVEEIKDIVKKNKETKQKNKYIITAMDSETFGHHIKKFERTFLSKALDLINDQKEVKIEFISELSKFFPINKEKIIPKDSSWSTTYDDMKAGIAFPLWAHPDNRIHTLYWKIVRSLNNLMNLIENLDLNENWDAERHYNTSRWFYDRGICSDTTWWGNPDRGTWSPNLIYKGIELLMRSALNAQLTLVHANKSDIGEGYFDSISFYHNLLLMELYSKTKEIKRRKK
;
A
#
# COMPACT_ATOMS: atom_id res chain seq x y z
N PHE A 1 -4.68 10.76 -4.05
CA PHE A 1 -4.96 9.53 -3.28
C PHE A 1 -3.63 8.90 -2.92
N PHE A 2 -3.46 8.48 -1.66
CA PHE A 2 -2.31 7.70 -1.22
C PHE A 2 -2.77 6.24 -1.09
N PRO A 3 -2.37 5.35 -2.01
CA PRO A 3 -2.63 3.93 -1.83
C PRO A 3 -1.82 3.44 -0.61
N PRO A 4 -2.38 2.62 0.27
CA PRO A 4 -1.60 1.98 1.33
C PRO A 4 -0.33 1.35 0.75
N GLU A 5 0.82 1.65 1.38
CA GLU A 5 2.14 1.17 0.94
C GLU A 5 2.56 1.66 -0.45
N MET A 6 1.91 2.70 -0.97
CA MET A 6 1.98 3.10 -2.38
C MET A 6 1.77 1.94 -3.35
N SER A 7 1.02 0.91 -2.92
CA SER A 7 0.74 -0.27 -3.72
C SER A 7 -0.16 0.08 -4.88
N ILE A 8 0.34 -0.09 -6.11
CA ILE A 8 -0.34 0.29 -7.33
C ILE A 8 -0.34 -0.86 -8.32
N SER A 9 -1.43 -0.96 -9.07
CA SER A 9 -1.53 -1.74 -10.30
C SER A 9 -2.40 -0.98 -11.29
N SER A 10 -2.42 -1.43 -12.55
CA SER A 10 -3.32 -0.88 -13.57
C SER A 10 -4.79 -0.89 -13.11
N GLN A 11 -5.23 -1.97 -12.44
CA GLN A 11 -6.59 -2.13 -11.94
C GLN A 11 -6.88 -1.20 -10.73
N VAL A 12 -5.91 -1.04 -9.82
CA VAL A 12 -6.06 -0.11 -8.69
C VAL A 12 -6.15 1.33 -9.20
N ALA A 13 -5.31 1.73 -10.15
CA ALA A 13 -5.38 3.04 -10.79
C ALA A 13 -6.75 3.27 -11.46
N LYS A 14 -7.30 2.24 -12.10
CA LYS A 14 -8.66 2.28 -12.67
C LYS A 14 -9.70 2.59 -11.61
N TYR A 15 -9.76 1.80 -10.52
CA TYR A 15 -10.73 2.00 -9.45
C TYR A 15 -10.60 3.35 -8.74
N ILE A 16 -9.37 3.81 -8.49
CA ILE A 16 -9.13 5.14 -7.89
C ILE A 16 -9.80 6.24 -8.73
N ARG A 17 -9.72 6.15 -10.05
CA ARG A 17 -10.37 7.13 -10.93
C ARG A 17 -11.89 7.02 -10.91
N GLU A 18 -12.43 5.80 -10.93
CA GLU A 18 -13.87 5.53 -10.88
C GLU A 18 -14.50 6.04 -9.58
N LEU A 19 -13.76 6.00 -8.47
CA LEU A 19 -14.14 6.60 -7.18
C LEU A 19 -14.08 8.14 -7.16
N GLY A 20 -13.71 8.78 -8.28
CA GLY A 20 -13.72 10.24 -8.41
C GLY A 20 -12.42 10.94 -8.02
N TYR A 21 -11.38 10.20 -7.62
CA TYR A 21 -10.08 10.82 -7.35
C TYR A 21 -9.46 11.38 -8.64
N LYS A 22 -8.75 12.50 -8.48
CA LYS A 22 -8.09 13.22 -9.59
C LYS A 22 -6.64 12.81 -9.80
N TRP A 23 -6.00 12.31 -8.75
CA TRP A 23 -4.59 11.97 -8.76
C TRP A 23 -4.26 10.83 -7.81
N VAL A 24 -3.15 10.15 -8.08
CA VAL A 24 -2.55 9.12 -7.22
C VAL A 24 -1.04 9.35 -7.13
N ILE A 25 -0.47 9.11 -5.95
CA ILE A 25 0.98 9.02 -5.75
C ILE A 25 1.40 7.57 -5.64
N MET A 26 2.54 7.23 -6.23
CA MET A 26 3.15 5.90 -6.17
C MET A 26 4.68 6.01 -6.10
N SER A 27 5.34 4.89 -5.80
CA SER A 27 6.80 4.80 -5.81
C SER A 27 7.37 5.09 -7.21
N GLY A 28 8.60 5.61 -7.26
CA GLY A 28 9.31 5.88 -8.50
C GLY A 28 9.55 4.60 -9.32
N ILE A 29 9.69 3.44 -8.67
CA ILE A 29 9.82 2.15 -9.37
C ILE A 29 8.61 1.80 -10.26
N ALA A 30 7.44 2.36 -9.95
CA ALA A 30 6.24 2.20 -10.76
C ALA A 30 6.32 2.93 -12.12
N CYS A 31 7.30 3.83 -12.31
CA CYS A 31 7.45 4.63 -13.52
C CYS A 31 7.81 3.75 -14.74
N PRO A 32 6.96 3.73 -15.78
CA PRO A 32 7.20 2.94 -16.99
C PRO A 32 8.03 3.69 -18.05
N VAL A 33 8.21 5.00 -17.87
CA VAL A 33 8.91 5.90 -18.80
C VAL A 33 10.16 6.49 -18.15
N ASP A 34 10.92 7.27 -18.90
CA ASP A 34 12.01 8.08 -18.38
C ASP A 34 11.53 9.01 -17.26
N TRP A 35 12.37 9.21 -16.23
CA TRP A 35 12.02 9.90 -15.00
C TRP A 35 11.43 11.30 -15.26
N PRO A 36 10.12 11.52 -15.02
CA PRO A 36 9.47 12.76 -15.36
C PRO A 36 9.67 13.79 -14.24
N THR A 37 10.32 14.91 -14.59
CA THR A 37 10.58 15.99 -13.63
C THR A 37 9.92 17.31 -14.01
N ASP A 38 9.48 17.49 -15.25
CA ASP A 38 8.98 18.75 -15.79
C ASP A 38 7.60 18.64 -16.46
N GLN A 39 6.94 17.48 -16.33
CA GLN A 39 5.65 17.16 -16.94
C GLN A 39 4.92 16.09 -16.14
N ILE A 40 3.60 16.08 -16.22
CA ILE A 40 2.75 15.14 -15.48
C ILE A 40 2.08 14.18 -16.46
N TYR A 41 2.14 12.89 -16.15
CA TYR A 41 1.47 11.86 -16.95
C TYR A 41 0.08 11.54 -16.39
N THR A 42 -0.72 10.88 -17.24
CA THR A 42 -2.05 10.40 -16.85
C THR A 42 -2.22 8.93 -17.21
N SER A 43 -3.04 8.23 -16.44
CA SER A 43 -3.53 6.89 -16.81
C SER A 43 -4.45 6.96 -18.05
N PRO A 44 -4.77 5.82 -18.69
CA PRO A 44 -5.72 5.77 -19.80
C PRO A 44 -7.09 6.40 -19.50
N ASN A 45 -7.54 6.38 -18.25
CA ASN A 45 -8.81 6.96 -17.81
C ASN A 45 -8.67 8.38 -17.20
N GLY A 46 -7.51 9.02 -17.37
CA GLY A 46 -7.29 10.43 -17.02
C GLY A 46 -6.96 10.70 -15.56
N LEU A 47 -6.55 9.70 -14.78
CA LEU A 47 -6.00 9.90 -13.43
C LEU A 47 -4.60 10.49 -13.53
N LEU A 48 -4.31 11.60 -12.84
CA LEU A 48 -2.97 12.17 -12.77
C LEU A 48 -2.04 11.24 -11.98
N LEU A 49 -0.88 10.95 -12.54
CA LEU A 49 0.10 10.02 -11.97
C LEU A 49 1.30 10.80 -11.44
N PHE A 50 1.57 10.65 -10.14
CA PHE A 50 2.71 11.26 -9.48
C PHE A 50 3.64 10.20 -8.90
N PHE A 51 4.94 10.40 -9.10
CA PHE A 51 5.97 9.48 -8.66
C PHE A 51 6.76 10.09 -7.50
N ARG A 52 6.87 9.34 -6.42
CA ARG A 52 7.75 9.63 -5.29
C ARG A 52 9.19 9.45 -5.74
N ASP A 53 10.04 10.43 -5.43
CA ASP A 53 11.49 10.29 -5.52
C ASP A 53 11.96 9.33 -4.42
N ASP A 54 12.13 8.07 -4.78
CA ASP A 54 12.50 7.02 -3.82
C ASP A 54 13.89 7.27 -3.22
N ILE A 55 14.81 7.91 -3.95
CA ILE A 55 16.18 8.16 -3.49
C ILE A 55 16.15 9.18 -2.36
N PHE A 56 15.59 10.37 -2.60
CA PHE A 56 15.49 11.39 -1.55
C PHE A 56 14.65 10.90 -0.39
N SER A 57 13.50 10.30 -0.68
CA SER A 57 12.60 9.85 0.37
C SER A 57 13.23 8.79 1.26
N ASN A 58 13.97 7.83 0.71
CA ASN A 58 14.65 6.81 1.50
C ASN A 58 15.86 7.39 2.27
N LYS A 59 16.62 8.32 1.67
CA LYS A 59 17.68 9.03 2.42
C LYS A 59 17.12 9.70 3.67
N ILE A 60 15.96 10.35 3.56
CA ILE A 60 15.28 11.01 4.70
C ILE A 60 14.75 9.97 5.69
N ALA A 61 13.98 8.98 5.21
CA ALA A 61 13.32 7.98 6.04
C ALA A 61 14.30 7.16 6.90
N PHE A 62 15.52 6.93 6.39
CA PHE A 62 16.57 6.18 7.09
C PHE A 62 17.64 7.07 7.74
N ASN A 63 17.39 8.37 7.90
CA ASN A 63 18.32 9.32 8.53
C ASN A 63 19.73 9.35 7.88
N ASN A 64 19.80 9.15 6.57
CA ASN A 64 21.03 9.14 5.78
C ASN A 64 21.32 10.50 5.12
N ILE A 65 20.52 11.53 5.42
CA ILE A 65 20.72 12.91 4.95
C ILE A 65 20.21 13.89 6.00
N THR A 66 20.97 14.95 6.25
CA THR A 66 20.54 16.05 7.12
C THR A 66 19.67 17.05 6.34
N ALA A 67 18.90 17.90 7.05
CA ALA A 67 18.12 18.95 6.38
C ALA A 67 18.98 19.90 5.55
N LYS A 68 20.20 20.21 6.00
CA LYS A 68 21.12 21.07 5.25
C LYS A 68 21.55 20.41 3.95
N GLU A 69 22.04 19.17 4.01
CA GLU A 69 22.47 18.42 2.82
C GLU A 69 21.32 18.23 1.84
N PHE A 70 20.11 17.93 2.33
CA PHE A 70 18.92 17.83 1.48
C PHE A 70 18.65 19.12 0.70
N VAL A 71 18.67 20.27 1.38
CA VAL A 71 18.43 21.56 0.72
C VAL A 71 19.59 21.95 -0.21
N GLU A 72 20.84 21.62 0.13
CA GLU A 72 21.98 21.82 -0.78
C GLU A 72 21.87 20.95 -2.04
N GLU A 73 21.46 19.68 -1.93
CA GLU A 73 21.20 18.84 -3.11
C GLU A 73 20.10 19.44 -4.01
N ILE A 74 19.04 20.03 -3.43
CA ILE A 74 18.02 20.75 -4.20
C ILE A 74 18.60 22.00 -4.88
N LYS A 75 19.42 22.80 -4.18
CA LYS A 75 20.07 23.98 -4.76
C LYS A 75 20.96 23.61 -5.93
N ASP A 76 21.69 22.51 -5.85
CA ASP A 76 22.52 22.00 -6.95
C ASP A 76 21.67 21.64 -8.17
N ILE A 77 20.48 21.05 -7.97
CA ILE A 77 19.53 20.79 -9.06
C ILE A 77 19.06 22.10 -9.68
N VAL A 78 18.71 23.10 -8.88
CA VAL A 78 18.28 24.42 -9.36
C VAL A 78 19.40 25.10 -10.16
N LYS A 79 20.63 25.09 -9.65
CA LYS A 79 21.80 25.66 -10.32
C LYS A 79 22.06 24.99 -11.68
N LYS A 80 22.07 23.65 -11.72
CA LYS A 80 22.24 22.89 -12.96
C LYS A 80 21.13 23.19 -13.97
N ASN A 81 19.87 23.30 -13.52
CA ASN A 81 18.75 23.65 -14.38
C ASN A 81 18.93 25.05 -15.02
N LYS A 82 19.42 26.03 -14.25
CA LYS A 82 19.73 27.38 -14.76
C LYS A 82 20.85 27.38 -15.79
N GLU A 83 21.96 26.71 -15.49
CA GLU A 83 23.12 26.61 -16.39
C GLU A 83 22.73 25.96 -17.72
N THR A 84 21.87 24.95 -17.67
CA THR A 84 21.40 24.21 -18.85
C THR A 84 20.13 24.80 -19.49
N LYS A 85 19.60 25.92 -18.96
CA LYS A 85 18.34 26.57 -19.39
C LYS A 85 17.17 25.58 -19.52
N GLN A 86 17.10 24.60 -18.61
CA GLN A 86 16.04 23.61 -18.58
C GLN A 86 14.74 24.20 -18.00
N LYS A 87 13.63 23.52 -18.26
CA LYS A 87 12.32 23.88 -17.68
C LYS A 87 12.35 23.73 -16.16
N ASN A 88 11.37 24.36 -15.51
CA ASN A 88 11.10 24.11 -14.09
C ASN A 88 10.95 22.60 -13.84
N LYS A 89 11.37 22.16 -12.66
CA LYS A 89 11.25 20.77 -12.23
C LYS A 89 10.48 20.68 -10.92
N TYR A 90 9.84 19.54 -10.68
CA TYR A 90 9.28 19.18 -9.39
C TYR A 90 9.97 17.94 -8.81
N ILE A 91 9.94 17.84 -7.49
CA ILE A 91 10.42 16.69 -6.72
C ILE A 91 9.32 16.38 -5.69
N ILE A 92 8.98 15.11 -5.53
CA ILE A 92 7.99 14.66 -4.55
C ILE A 92 8.67 13.71 -3.60
N THR A 93 8.74 14.06 -2.32
CA THR A 93 9.19 13.15 -1.27
C THR A 93 8.00 12.67 -0.44
N ALA A 94 8.05 11.43 0.01
CA ALA A 94 7.01 10.85 0.86
C ALA A 94 7.59 9.79 1.79
N MET A 95 7.13 9.78 3.03
CA MET A 95 7.59 8.89 4.10
C MET A 95 6.48 8.76 5.15
N ASP A 96 6.60 7.74 6.01
CA ASP A 96 5.70 7.58 7.16
C ASP A 96 5.79 8.79 8.09
N SER A 97 4.66 9.20 8.65
CA SER A 97 4.62 10.36 9.54
C SER A 97 5.41 10.12 10.82
N GLU A 98 5.41 8.86 11.28
CA GLU A 98 6.08 8.33 12.44
C GLU A 98 7.60 8.39 12.32
N THR A 99 8.15 8.55 11.10
CA THR A 99 9.57 8.87 10.89
C THR A 99 9.98 10.10 11.69
N PHE A 100 9.12 11.11 11.77
CA PHE A 100 9.39 12.39 12.42
C PHE A 100 9.00 12.35 13.92
N GLY A 101 9.92 11.89 14.76
CA GLY A 101 9.81 11.96 16.22
C GLY A 101 9.53 10.62 16.90
N HIS A 102 8.76 9.72 16.28
CA HIS A 102 8.52 8.39 16.84
C HIS A 102 9.70 7.45 16.58
N HIS A 103 10.00 7.16 15.30
CA HIS A 103 11.11 6.31 14.87
C HIS A 103 12.47 7.01 15.03
N ILE A 104 12.59 8.26 14.55
CA ILE A 104 13.80 9.07 14.71
C ILE A 104 13.49 10.20 15.69
N LYS A 105 14.07 10.11 16.89
CA LYS A 105 13.80 11.08 17.96
C LYS A 105 14.23 12.49 17.53
N LYS A 106 13.34 13.47 17.77
CA LYS A 106 13.54 14.90 17.47
C LYS A 106 13.63 15.24 15.97
N PHE A 107 13.38 14.30 15.07
CA PHE A 107 13.53 14.49 13.62
C PHE A 107 12.50 15.48 13.04
N GLU A 108 11.37 15.67 13.72
CA GLU A 108 10.43 16.75 13.43
C GLU A 108 11.09 18.15 13.57
N ARG A 109 12.07 18.30 14.46
CA ARG A 109 12.83 19.54 14.67
C ARG A 109 14.12 19.56 13.85
N THR A 110 14.91 18.50 13.94
CA THR A 110 16.26 18.45 13.36
C THR A 110 16.24 18.30 11.84
N PHE A 111 15.17 17.73 11.27
CA PHE A 111 14.99 17.62 9.84
C PHE A 111 13.80 18.42 9.32
N LEU A 112 12.57 18.06 9.69
CA LEU A 112 11.37 18.60 9.04
C LEU A 112 11.26 20.12 9.18
N SER A 113 11.24 20.64 10.41
CA SER A 113 11.22 22.09 10.66
C SER A 113 12.41 22.79 9.99
N LYS A 114 13.61 22.22 10.14
CA LYS A 114 14.82 22.85 9.63
C LYS A 114 14.87 22.91 8.10
N ALA A 115 14.40 21.86 7.42
CA ALA A 115 14.31 21.81 5.96
C ALA A 115 13.30 22.84 5.45
N LEU A 116 12.13 22.95 6.09
CA LEU A 116 11.13 23.94 5.74
C LEU A 116 11.68 25.37 5.89
N ASP A 117 12.36 25.69 7.00
CA ASP A 117 13.00 26.99 7.21
C ASP A 117 14.02 27.29 6.10
N LEU A 118 14.92 26.34 5.83
CA LEU A 118 15.98 26.50 4.83
C LEU A 118 15.43 26.64 3.40
N ILE A 119 14.32 25.98 3.08
CA ILE A 119 13.62 26.09 1.78
C ILE A 119 12.90 27.44 1.68
N ASN A 120 12.28 27.92 2.76
CA ASN A 120 11.58 29.20 2.76
C ASN A 120 12.52 30.37 2.47
N ASP A 121 13.80 30.24 2.81
CA ASP A 121 14.85 31.20 2.46
C ASP A 121 15.28 31.14 0.98
N GLN A 122 14.84 30.13 0.21
CA GLN A 122 15.17 29.98 -1.21
C GLN A 122 14.10 30.60 -2.11
N LYS A 123 14.47 31.62 -2.88
CA LYS A 123 13.55 32.27 -3.84
C LYS A 123 13.16 31.39 -5.05
N GLU A 124 13.94 30.36 -5.32
CA GLU A 124 13.84 29.53 -6.53
C GLU A 124 13.22 28.15 -6.27
N VAL A 125 12.95 27.83 -5.00
CA VAL A 125 12.33 26.59 -4.59
C VAL A 125 10.98 26.94 -4.00
N LYS A 126 9.93 26.29 -4.48
CA LYS A 126 8.58 26.49 -3.99
C LYS A 126 8.03 25.19 -3.42
N ILE A 127 7.52 25.25 -2.20
CA ILE A 127 6.75 24.15 -1.61
C ILE A 127 5.32 24.28 -2.11
N GLU A 128 4.77 23.18 -2.63
CA GLU A 128 3.42 23.12 -3.17
C GLU A 128 2.72 21.83 -2.81
N PHE A 129 1.38 21.85 -2.82
CA PHE A 129 0.60 20.63 -2.70
C PHE A 129 0.67 19.83 -4.01
N ILE A 130 0.71 18.50 -3.91
CA ILE A 130 0.71 17.60 -5.08
C ILE A 130 -0.47 17.91 -6.02
N SER A 131 -1.64 18.22 -5.47
CA SER A 131 -2.84 18.57 -6.23
C SER A 131 -2.68 19.83 -7.10
N GLU A 132 -1.75 20.71 -6.74
CA GLU A 132 -1.51 21.99 -7.39
C GLU A 132 -0.47 21.88 -8.51
N LEU A 133 0.33 20.80 -8.56
CA LEU A 133 1.40 20.62 -9.55
C LEU A 133 0.88 20.71 -11.00
N SER A 134 -0.33 20.23 -11.26
CA SER A 134 -0.96 20.31 -12.59
C SER A 134 -1.21 21.74 -13.10
N LYS A 135 -1.15 22.76 -12.22
CA LYS A 135 -1.24 24.18 -12.59
C LYS A 135 0.10 24.73 -13.08
N PHE A 136 1.22 24.11 -12.67
CA PHE A 136 2.58 24.58 -12.96
C PHE A 136 3.27 23.77 -14.05
N PHE A 137 2.90 22.50 -14.21
CA PHE A 137 3.55 21.57 -15.14
C PHE A 137 2.57 21.06 -16.20
N PRO A 138 2.98 20.99 -17.47
CA PRO A 138 2.11 20.52 -18.54
C PRO A 138 1.75 19.04 -18.33
N ILE A 139 0.51 18.70 -18.70
CA ILE A 139 0.07 17.31 -18.79
C ILE A 139 0.58 16.74 -20.12
N ASN A 140 1.33 15.64 -20.07
CA ASN A 140 1.79 14.95 -21.25
C ASN A 140 0.59 14.35 -22.02
N LYS A 141 0.67 14.39 -23.36
CA LYS A 141 -0.36 13.83 -24.25
C LYS A 141 -0.41 12.31 -24.17
N GLU A 142 0.73 11.66 -23.99
CA GLU A 142 0.86 10.23 -23.82
C GLU A 142 0.21 9.77 -22.52
N LYS A 143 -0.51 8.64 -22.61
CA LYS A 143 -1.10 7.96 -21.46
C LYS A 143 -0.22 6.79 -21.10
N ILE A 144 0.06 6.61 -19.82
CA ILE A 144 0.93 5.54 -19.34
C ILE A 144 0.19 4.65 -18.34
N ILE A 145 0.60 3.39 -18.30
CA ILE A 145 0.13 2.42 -17.33
C ILE A 145 1.28 2.22 -16.32
N PRO A 146 1.07 2.51 -15.02
CA PRO A 146 2.12 2.31 -14.02
C PRO A 146 2.45 0.82 -13.88
N LYS A 147 3.72 0.52 -13.60
CA LYS A 147 4.16 -0.84 -13.30
C LYS A 147 3.63 -1.28 -11.94
N ASP A 148 3.11 -2.50 -11.87
CA ASP A 148 2.62 -3.10 -10.64
C ASP A 148 3.75 -3.16 -9.61
N SER A 149 3.57 -2.48 -8.48
CA SER A 149 4.63 -2.32 -7.48
C SER A 149 4.11 -1.67 -6.20
N SER A 150 4.92 -1.66 -5.15
CA SER A 150 4.77 -0.80 -3.98
C SER A 150 6.08 -0.06 -3.72
N TRP A 151 6.10 0.84 -2.74
CA TRP A 151 7.35 1.51 -2.34
C TRP A 151 8.38 0.61 -1.65
N SER A 152 8.05 -0.66 -1.40
CA SER A 152 8.98 -1.67 -0.87
C SER A 152 9.47 -2.62 -1.96
N THR A 153 9.00 -2.49 -3.19
CA THR A 153 9.41 -3.31 -4.32
C THR A 153 10.79 -2.89 -4.80
N THR A 154 11.68 -3.86 -4.99
CA THR A 154 13.03 -3.64 -5.50
C THR A 154 13.11 -3.97 -7.00
N TYR A 155 14.22 -3.58 -7.64
CA TYR A 155 14.47 -3.94 -9.04
C TYR A 155 14.60 -5.45 -9.25
N ASP A 156 15.16 -6.17 -8.28
CA ASP A 156 15.28 -7.63 -8.34
C ASP A 156 13.91 -8.30 -8.16
N ASP A 157 13.04 -7.75 -7.32
CA ASP A 157 11.65 -8.19 -7.22
C ASP A 157 10.91 -8.03 -8.55
N MET A 158 11.09 -6.90 -9.23
CA MET A 158 10.50 -6.66 -10.57
C MET A 158 11.01 -7.64 -11.61
N LYS A 159 12.31 -7.95 -11.62
CA LYS A 159 12.90 -8.97 -12.51
C LYS A 159 12.35 -10.36 -12.24
N ALA A 160 12.09 -10.68 -10.98
CA ALA A 160 11.49 -11.95 -10.57
C ALA A 160 9.97 -12.01 -10.81
N GLY A 161 9.34 -10.93 -11.29
CA GLY A 161 7.88 -10.86 -11.48
C GLY A 161 7.10 -10.77 -10.17
N ILE A 162 7.73 -10.32 -9.08
CA ILE A 162 7.15 -10.25 -7.74
C ILE A 162 6.84 -8.78 -7.42
N ALA A 163 5.69 -8.29 -7.88
CA ALA A 163 5.29 -6.89 -7.70
C ALA A 163 5.13 -6.49 -6.22
N PHE A 164 4.62 -7.39 -5.36
CA PHE A 164 4.26 -7.08 -3.97
C PHE A 164 4.96 -8.02 -2.97
N PRO A 165 6.29 -7.92 -2.82
CA PRO A 165 7.07 -8.93 -2.09
C PRO A 165 6.72 -9.05 -0.61
N LEU A 166 6.29 -7.97 0.06
CA LEU A 166 5.90 -8.01 1.48
C LEU A 166 4.45 -8.44 1.74
N TRP A 167 3.64 -8.62 0.69
CA TRP A 167 2.21 -8.94 0.86
C TRP A 167 1.76 -10.17 0.07
N ALA A 168 2.42 -10.50 -1.06
CA ALA A 168 1.99 -11.55 -1.98
C ALA A 168 3.17 -12.31 -2.63
N HIS A 169 4.25 -12.54 -1.89
CA HIS A 169 5.34 -13.39 -2.35
C HIS A 169 4.91 -14.85 -2.60
N PRO A 170 5.17 -15.44 -3.78
CA PRO A 170 4.71 -16.79 -4.12
C PRO A 170 5.33 -17.90 -3.24
N ASP A 171 6.61 -17.76 -2.89
CA ASP A 171 7.29 -18.73 -2.03
C ASP A 171 6.96 -18.57 -0.53
N ASN A 172 6.24 -17.51 -0.16
CA ASN A 172 5.83 -17.32 1.22
C ASN A 172 4.50 -18.06 1.46
N ARG A 173 4.58 -19.19 2.19
CA ARG A 173 3.43 -20.03 2.50
C ARG A 173 2.39 -19.31 3.35
N ILE A 174 2.78 -18.39 4.23
CA ILE A 174 1.83 -17.56 5.01
C ILE A 174 1.03 -16.67 4.06
N HIS A 175 1.67 -15.98 3.12
CA HIS A 175 0.98 -15.18 2.11
C HIS A 175 0.04 -16.02 1.26
N THR A 176 0.50 -17.17 0.78
CA THR A 176 -0.29 -18.06 -0.06
C THR A 176 -1.56 -18.53 0.66
N LEU A 177 -1.45 -18.93 1.93
CA LEU A 177 -2.59 -19.35 2.74
C LEU A 177 -3.52 -18.17 3.07
N TYR A 178 -2.97 -17.02 3.44
CA TYR A 178 -3.72 -15.78 3.68
C TYR A 178 -4.58 -15.41 2.47
N TRP A 179 -4.00 -15.34 1.27
CA TRP A 179 -4.75 -14.96 0.08
C TRP A 179 -5.78 -16.01 -0.37
N LYS A 180 -5.58 -17.29 -0.03
CA LYS A 180 -6.61 -18.31 -0.22
C LYS A 180 -7.80 -18.06 0.70
N ILE A 181 -7.57 -17.73 1.98
CA ILE A 181 -8.62 -17.32 2.92
C ILE A 181 -9.36 -16.08 2.39
N VAL A 182 -8.63 -15.01 2.03
CA VAL A 182 -9.22 -13.75 1.56
C VAL A 182 -10.05 -13.96 0.29
N ARG A 183 -9.57 -14.74 -0.67
CA ARG A 183 -10.36 -15.03 -1.90
C ARG A 183 -11.64 -15.80 -1.60
N SER A 184 -11.57 -16.85 -0.77
CA SER A 184 -12.76 -17.61 -0.38
C SER A 184 -13.75 -16.73 0.40
N LEU A 185 -13.25 -15.88 1.30
CA LEU A 185 -14.09 -14.93 2.04
C LEU A 185 -14.69 -13.86 1.12
N ASN A 186 -13.94 -13.31 0.17
CA ASN A 186 -14.47 -12.35 -0.79
C ASN A 186 -15.61 -12.96 -1.63
N ASN A 187 -15.48 -14.22 -2.04
CA ASN A 187 -16.57 -14.94 -2.72
C ASN A 187 -17.79 -15.11 -1.82
N LEU A 188 -17.58 -15.48 -0.56
CA LEU A 188 -18.66 -15.60 0.42
C LEU A 188 -19.36 -14.25 0.70
N MET A 189 -18.59 -13.16 0.79
CA MET A 189 -19.10 -11.79 0.91
C MET A 189 -19.93 -11.39 -0.30
N ASN A 190 -19.46 -11.69 -1.52
CA ASN A 190 -20.22 -11.41 -2.74
C ASN A 190 -21.58 -12.14 -2.76
N LEU A 191 -21.69 -13.34 -2.19
CA LEU A 191 -22.99 -14.03 -2.10
C LEU A 191 -23.98 -13.25 -1.23
N ILE A 192 -23.54 -12.79 -0.06
CA ILE A 192 -24.41 -12.10 0.90
C ILE A 192 -24.71 -10.65 0.50
N GLU A 193 -23.83 -9.97 -0.25
CA GLU A 193 -24.06 -8.63 -0.79
C GLU A 193 -25.20 -8.59 -1.83
N ASN A 194 -25.47 -9.72 -2.49
CA ASN A 194 -26.54 -9.85 -3.49
C ASN A 194 -27.87 -10.39 -2.92
N LEU A 195 -27.98 -10.52 -1.59
CA LEU A 195 -29.23 -10.94 -0.96
C LEU A 195 -30.17 -9.76 -0.76
N ASP A 196 -31.47 -10.03 -0.91
CA ASP A 196 -32.50 -9.15 -0.36
C ASP A 196 -32.62 -9.43 1.15
N LEU A 197 -32.21 -8.46 1.96
CA LEU A 197 -32.18 -8.58 3.42
C LEU A 197 -33.36 -7.87 4.09
N ASN A 198 -34.23 -7.20 3.32
CA ASN A 198 -35.26 -6.30 3.85
C ASN A 198 -36.33 -7.01 4.69
N GLU A 199 -36.43 -8.34 4.59
CA GLU A 199 -37.45 -9.15 5.26
C GLU A 199 -36.91 -9.94 6.48
N ASN A 200 -35.60 -9.96 6.72
CA ASN A 200 -35.02 -10.75 7.81
C ASN A 200 -33.96 -9.97 8.61
N TRP A 201 -34.39 -9.46 9.76
CA TRP A 201 -33.55 -8.69 10.68
C TRP A 201 -32.31 -9.44 11.19
N ASP A 202 -32.41 -10.76 11.45
CA ASP A 202 -31.25 -11.54 11.91
C ASP A 202 -30.21 -11.68 10.78
N ALA A 203 -30.66 -11.93 9.55
CA ALA A 203 -29.78 -11.99 8.39
C ALA A 203 -29.06 -10.66 8.15
N GLU A 204 -29.80 -9.54 8.22
CA GLU A 204 -29.26 -8.18 8.10
C GLU A 204 -28.23 -7.88 9.20
N ARG A 205 -28.53 -8.22 10.46
CA ARG A 205 -27.62 -8.02 11.59
C ARG A 205 -26.31 -8.79 11.41
N HIS A 206 -26.37 -10.05 10.99
CA HIS A 206 -25.18 -10.84 10.71
C HIS A 206 -24.40 -10.31 9.50
N TYR A 207 -25.10 -9.81 8.47
CA TYR A 207 -24.46 -9.22 7.30
C TYR A 207 -23.65 -7.99 7.69
N ASN A 208 -24.27 -7.07 8.42
CA ASN A 208 -23.62 -5.85 8.92
C ASN A 208 -22.42 -6.18 9.82
N THR A 209 -22.55 -7.20 10.67
CA THR A 209 -21.45 -7.69 11.51
C THR A 209 -20.31 -8.26 10.66
N SER A 210 -20.64 -9.06 9.65
CA SER A 210 -19.66 -9.63 8.73
C SER A 210 -18.89 -8.56 7.97
N ARG A 211 -19.59 -7.56 7.41
CA ARG A 211 -18.99 -6.43 6.72
C ARG A 211 -18.05 -5.64 7.61
N TRP A 212 -18.47 -5.34 8.84
CA TRP A 212 -17.65 -4.63 9.83
C TRP A 212 -16.31 -5.34 10.10
N PHE A 213 -16.33 -6.67 10.22
CA PHE A 213 -15.11 -7.45 10.42
C PHE A 213 -14.30 -7.56 9.12
N TYR A 214 -14.95 -7.71 7.97
CA TYR A 214 -14.30 -7.83 6.66
C TYR A 214 -13.41 -6.62 6.38
N ASP A 215 -13.97 -5.42 6.51
CA ASP A 215 -13.27 -4.15 6.26
C ASP A 215 -12.03 -3.96 7.11
N ARG A 216 -12.07 -4.45 8.36
CA ARG A 216 -10.96 -4.35 9.29
C ARG A 216 -9.94 -5.48 9.11
N GLY A 217 -10.39 -6.65 8.65
CA GLY A 217 -9.58 -7.85 8.49
C GLY A 217 -8.68 -7.83 7.26
N ILE A 218 -9.07 -7.10 6.19
CA ILE A 218 -8.28 -6.95 4.96
C ILE A 218 -7.09 -5.97 5.11
N CYS A 219 -6.69 -5.65 6.34
CA CYS A 219 -5.57 -4.77 6.63
C CYS A 219 -4.22 -5.39 6.19
N SER A 220 -3.39 -4.56 5.53
CA SER A 220 -2.09 -4.95 4.93
C SER A 220 -1.03 -5.36 5.95
N ASP A 221 -1.11 -4.89 7.20
CA ASP A 221 -0.19 -5.27 8.29
C ASP A 221 -0.10 -6.80 8.47
N THR A 222 -1.21 -7.51 8.24
CA THR A 222 -1.30 -8.95 8.46
C THR A 222 -0.24 -9.72 7.69
N THR A 223 -0.11 -9.45 6.38
CA THR A 223 0.89 -10.10 5.55
C THR A 223 2.26 -9.44 5.69
N TRP A 224 2.32 -8.13 5.96
CA TRP A 224 3.59 -7.44 6.19
C TRP A 224 4.41 -8.08 7.33
N TRP A 225 3.75 -8.42 8.45
CA TRP A 225 4.37 -9.12 9.58
C TRP A 225 4.70 -10.60 9.30
N GLY A 226 4.34 -11.12 8.13
CA GLY A 226 4.56 -12.50 7.69
C GLY A 226 5.83 -12.73 6.88
N ASN A 227 6.83 -11.83 6.92
CA ASN A 227 8.05 -11.90 6.09
C ASN A 227 9.33 -12.08 6.93
N PRO A 228 9.52 -13.26 7.55
CA PRO A 228 10.65 -13.48 8.45
C PRO A 228 12.01 -13.35 7.75
N ASP A 229 12.11 -13.72 6.47
CA ASP A 229 13.34 -13.59 5.70
C ASP A 229 13.68 -12.12 5.35
N ARG A 230 12.71 -11.20 5.49
CA ARG A 230 12.89 -9.75 5.35
C ARG A 230 12.86 -9.02 6.70
N GLY A 231 13.04 -9.75 7.80
CA GLY A 231 13.19 -9.18 9.14
C GLY A 231 11.88 -8.81 9.85
N THR A 232 10.72 -9.08 9.25
CA THR A 232 9.42 -8.78 9.86
C THR A 232 8.70 -10.07 10.23
N TRP A 233 8.61 -10.35 11.53
CA TRP A 233 7.93 -11.53 12.04
C TRP A 233 7.19 -11.23 13.33
N SER A 234 5.86 -11.33 13.29
CA SER A 234 5.02 -11.28 14.49
C SER A 234 3.82 -12.20 14.36
N PRO A 235 3.87 -13.44 14.89
CA PRO A 235 2.77 -14.39 14.75
C PRO A 235 1.47 -13.86 15.38
N ASN A 236 1.57 -13.05 16.44
CA ASN A 236 0.40 -12.43 17.05
C ASN A 236 -0.23 -11.35 16.17
N LEU A 237 0.57 -10.54 15.47
CA LEU A 237 0.03 -9.49 14.58
C LEU A 237 -0.53 -10.11 13.29
N ILE A 238 0.10 -11.16 12.76
CA ILE A 238 -0.47 -11.95 11.67
C ILE A 238 -1.81 -12.54 12.11
N TYR A 239 -1.86 -13.20 13.27
CA TYR A 239 -3.07 -13.89 13.72
C TYR A 239 -4.21 -12.93 14.08
N LYS A 240 -3.89 -11.74 14.59
CA LYS A 240 -4.88 -10.69 14.87
C LYS A 240 -5.69 -10.33 13.61
N GLY A 241 -5.05 -10.22 12.45
CA GLY A 241 -5.75 -9.98 11.18
C GLY A 241 -6.62 -11.16 10.76
N ILE A 242 -6.08 -12.39 10.88
CA ILE A 242 -6.81 -13.63 10.57
C ILE A 242 -8.06 -13.78 11.44
N GLU A 243 -8.00 -13.46 12.73
CA GLU A 243 -9.15 -13.55 13.64
C GLU A 243 -10.31 -12.67 13.16
N LEU A 244 -10.03 -11.47 12.66
CA LEU A 244 -11.05 -10.59 12.07
C LEU A 244 -11.67 -11.22 10.82
N LEU A 245 -10.86 -11.81 9.94
CA LEU A 245 -11.36 -12.52 8.76
C LEU A 245 -12.23 -13.73 9.15
N MET A 246 -11.88 -14.47 10.20
CA MET A 246 -12.70 -15.60 10.68
C MET A 246 -14.03 -15.14 11.26
N ARG A 247 -14.05 -14.03 12.02
CA ARG A 247 -15.29 -13.43 12.54
C ARG A 247 -16.18 -12.95 11.40
N SER A 248 -15.61 -12.40 10.33
CA SER A 248 -16.35 -12.04 9.11
C SER A 248 -16.93 -13.29 8.43
N ALA A 249 -16.12 -14.33 8.21
CA ALA A 249 -16.55 -15.57 7.57
C ALA A 249 -17.71 -16.26 8.31
N LEU A 250 -17.61 -16.36 9.64
CA LEU A 250 -18.67 -16.93 10.47
C LEU A 250 -19.98 -16.15 10.31
N ASN A 251 -19.91 -14.82 10.43
CA ASN A 251 -21.11 -13.99 10.31
C ASN A 251 -21.68 -14.00 8.88
N ALA A 252 -20.84 -14.09 7.85
CA ALA A 252 -21.30 -14.23 6.47
C ALA A 252 -22.08 -15.53 6.27
N GLN A 253 -21.57 -16.66 6.80
CA GLN A 253 -22.28 -17.92 6.73
C GLN A 253 -23.57 -17.89 7.56
N LEU A 254 -23.58 -17.24 8.73
CA LEU A 254 -24.80 -17.06 9.52
C LEU A 254 -25.85 -16.22 8.78
N THR A 255 -25.46 -15.18 8.03
CA THR A 255 -26.39 -14.46 7.13
C THR A 255 -27.07 -15.42 6.15
N LEU A 256 -26.30 -16.31 5.52
CA LEU A 256 -26.85 -17.32 4.61
C LEU A 256 -27.77 -18.32 5.31
N VAL A 257 -27.43 -18.77 6.52
CA VAL A 257 -28.28 -19.65 7.33
C VAL A 257 -29.62 -18.97 7.63
N HIS A 258 -29.61 -17.74 8.12
CA HIS A 258 -30.85 -16.99 8.41
C HIS A 258 -31.65 -16.68 7.14
N ALA A 259 -30.98 -16.54 5.99
CA ALA A 259 -31.62 -16.39 4.69
C ALA A 259 -32.10 -17.71 4.05
N ASN A 260 -32.00 -18.85 4.74
CA ASN A 260 -32.31 -20.20 4.22
C ASN A 260 -31.54 -20.54 2.93
N LYS A 261 -30.28 -20.11 2.85
CA LYS A 261 -29.38 -20.27 1.70
C LYS A 261 -27.99 -20.73 2.14
N SER A 262 -27.88 -21.52 3.21
CA SER A 262 -26.60 -22.00 3.75
C SER A 262 -25.73 -22.67 2.69
N ASP A 263 -26.35 -23.53 1.88
CA ASP A 263 -25.68 -24.48 0.98
C ASP A 263 -24.78 -23.79 -0.06
N ILE A 264 -25.15 -22.57 -0.51
CA ILE A 264 -24.36 -21.84 -1.50
C ILE A 264 -23.05 -21.27 -0.92
N GLY A 265 -22.93 -21.15 0.40
CA GLY A 265 -21.75 -20.63 1.09
C GLY A 265 -20.84 -21.67 1.72
N GLU A 266 -21.33 -22.89 1.97
CA GLU A 266 -20.63 -23.94 2.72
C GLU A 266 -19.23 -24.23 2.15
N GLY A 267 -19.11 -24.39 0.83
CA GLY A 267 -17.81 -24.66 0.21
C GLY A 267 -16.78 -23.54 0.42
N TYR A 268 -17.21 -22.28 0.46
CA TYR A 268 -16.31 -21.16 0.78
C TYR A 268 -15.96 -21.14 2.27
N PHE A 269 -16.94 -21.36 3.15
CA PHE A 269 -16.73 -21.38 4.60
C PHE A 269 -15.81 -22.53 5.04
N ASP A 270 -15.97 -23.72 4.47
CA ASP A 270 -15.11 -24.88 4.70
C ASP A 270 -13.69 -24.63 4.19
N SER A 271 -13.56 -24.04 2.99
CA SER A 271 -12.27 -23.64 2.44
C SER A 271 -11.53 -22.67 3.35
N ILE A 272 -12.23 -21.67 3.90
CA ILE A 272 -11.68 -20.69 4.85
C ILE A 272 -11.17 -21.42 6.11
N SER A 273 -12.01 -22.27 6.70
CA SER A 273 -11.69 -23.03 7.91
C SER A 273 -10.48 -23.96 7.70
N PHE A 274 -10.42 -24.64 6.55
CA PHE A 274 -9.30 -25.49 6.18
C PHE A 274 -7.98 -24.71 6.08
N TYR A 275 -7.97 -23.58 5.37
CA TYR A 275 -6.74 -22.79 5.21
C TYR A 275 -6.33 -22.06 6.50
N HIS A 276 -7.28 -21.68 7.35
CA HIS A 276 -6.99 -21.13 8.68
C HIS A 276 -6.22 -22.13 9.54
N ASN A 277 -6.65 -23.39 9.57
CA ASN A 277 -5.94 -24.45 10.30
C ASN A 277 -4.51 -24.65 9.78
N LEU A 278 -4.32 -24.68 8.45
CA LEU A 278 -2.99 -24.78 7.86
C LEU A 278 -2.12 -23.57 8.19
N LEU A 279 -2.70 -22.37 8.23
CA LEU A 279 -1.97 -21.14 8.56
C LEU A 279 -1.51 -21.16 10.02
N LEU A 280 -2.35 -21.61 10.96
CA LEU A 280 -1.97 -21.79 12.36
C LEU A 280 -0.77 -22.74 12.52
N MET A 281 -0.79 -23.87 11.81
CA MET A 281 0.33 -24.82 11.79
C MET A 281 1.60 -24.19 11.21
N GLU A 282 1.47 -23.41 10.14
CA GLU A 282 2.60 -22.73 9.50
C GLU A 282 3.23 -21.67 10.43
N LEU A 283 2.42 -20.87 11.12
CA LEU A 283 2.89 -19.88 12.10
C LEU A 283 3.75 -20.53 13.19
N TYR A 284 3.29 -21.67 13.73
CA TYR A 284 4.04 -22.44 14.71
C TYR A 284 5.34 -23.01 14.12
N SER A 285 5.27 -23.66 12.97
CA SER A 285 6.42 -24.27 12.30
C SER A 285 7.51 -23.25 11.97
N LYS A 286 7.13 -22.13 11.35
CA LYS A 286 8.03 -21.04 10.97
C LYS A 286 8.67 -20.38 12.20
N THR A 287 7.90 -20.19 13.29
CA THR A 287 8.46 -19.69 14.55
C THR A 287 9.56 -20.61 15.11
N LYS A 288 9.38 -21.93 15.05
CA LYS A 288 10.43 -22.89 15.47
C LYS A 288 11.67 -22.78 14.60
N GLU A 289 11.49 -22.67 13.28
CA GLU A 289 12.58 -22.53 12.32
C GLU A 289 13.41 -21.26 12.61
N ILE A 290 12.74 -20.10 12.76
CA ILE A 290 13.40 -18.83 13.08
C ILE A 290 14.18 -18.93 14.38
N LYS A 291 13.61 -19.56 15.42
CA LYS A 291 14.30 -19.76 16.71
C LYS A 291 15.54 -20.65 16.57
N ARG A 292 15.52 -21.66 15.69
CA ARG A 292 16.67 -22.54 15.42
C ARG A 292 17.78 -21.80 14.69
N ARG A 293 17.47 -20.98 13.68
CA ARG A 293 18.46 -20.19 12.93
C ARG A 293 19.21 -19.16 13.80
N LYS A 294 18.63 -18.76 14.94
CA LYS A 294 19.25 -17.82 15.89
C LYS A 294 20.12 -18.48 16.96
N LYS A 295 20.15 -19.82 17.02
CA LYS A 295 21.03 -20.59 17.92
C LYS A 295 22.26 -21.03 17.16
#